data_AF-A0A2N3F1F1-F1
#
_entry.id   AF-A0A2N3F1F1-F1
#
_cell.length_a   1.000
_cell.length_b   1.000
_cell.length_c   1.000
_cell.angle_alpha   90.00
_cell.angle_beta   90.00
_cell.angle_gamma   90.00
#
_symmetry.space_group_name_H-M   'P 1'
#
loop_
_entity.id
_entity.type
_entity.pdbx_description
1 polymer ?
#
loop_
_entity_poly.entity_id
_entity_poly.type
_entity_poly.pdbx_seq_one_letter_code
_entity_poly.pdbx_strand_id
1 'polypeptide(L)'
;YVSDHPLSGLDHVLRAEASHQILNATPAHGLGDGDQVVFAGLITRVDRRIARSGNAYAIVVLEDMTGEVEISFFAKTYDTFARDLTEDAVVTIKARSRERGDGGLQFSAMELRIPNVTVVDNAPVAINVPAGRVTPPLVEEVKGILRSHPGTVEVRMVLTGGEKPLTMRLGDEFRVAKSSALYGDLKAALGPNCLAG
;
A
#
# COMPACT_ATOMS: atom_id res chain seq x y z
N TYR A 1 17.24 11.18 5.61
CA TYR A 1 16.62 11.49 4.32
C TYR A 1 15.57 10.42 4.11
N VAL A 2 14.31 10.67 4.49
CA VAL A 2 13.21 9.70 4.34
C VAL A 2 12.57 10.04 3.02
N SER A 3 12.92 9.32 1.97
CA SER A 3 12.22 9.38 0.70
C SER A 3 10.86 8.73 0.90
N ASP A 4 9.79 9.50 0.78
CA ASP A 4 8.44 8.98 0.64
C ASP A 4 8.41 8.05 -0.57
N HIS A 5 8.44 6.73 -0.32
CA HIS A 5 8.24 5.75 -1.36
C HIS A 5 6.83 5.97 -1.93
N PRO A 6 6.61 5.94 -3.25
CA PRO A 6 5.27 6.03 -3.83
C PRO A 6 4.31 4.91 -3.38
N LEU A 7 4.83 3.89 -2.69
CA LEU A 7 4.09 2.79 -2.10
C LEU A 7 3.96 2.90 -0.55
N SER A 8 4.46 3.99 0.04
CA SER A 8 4.35 4.28 1.47
C SER A 8 2.88 4.29 1.89
N GLY A 9 2.50 3.39 2.80
CA GLY A 9 1.12 3.21 3.26
C GLY A 9 0.31 2.14 2.51
N LEU A 10 0.83 1.59 1.40
CA LEU A 10 0.16 0.55 0.61
C LEU A 10 0.67 -0.88 0.89
N ASP A 11 1.73 -1.05 1.70
CA ASP A 11 2.39 -2.35 1.94
C ASP A 11 1.40 -3.46 2.34
N HIS A 12 0.46 -3.17 3.24
CA HIS A 12 -0.53 -4.14 3.70
C HIS A 12 -1.52 -4.56 2.59
N VAL A 13 -1.88 -3.65 1.69
CA VAL A 13 -2.78 -3.93 0.56
C VAL A 13 -2.05 -4.77 -0.48
N LEU A 14 -0.83 -4.37 -0.85
CA LEU A 14 -0.02 -5.09 -1.82
C LEU A 14 0.29 -6.51 -1.36
N ARG A 15 0.62 -6.70 -0.07
CA ARG A 15 0.83 -8.03 0.51
C ARG A 15 -0.43 -8.89 0.52
N ALA A 16 -1.60 -8.30 0.71
CA ALA A 16 -2.87 -9.05 0.70
C ALA A 16 -3.26 -9.48 -0.72
N GLU A 17 -2.90 -8.69 -1.74
CA GLU A 17 -3.22 -8.95 -3.15
C GLU A 17 -2.17 -9.81 -3.86
N ALA A 18 -0.93 -9.89 -3.34
CA ALA A 18 0.15 -10.70 -3.90
C ALA A 18 0.17 -12.12 -3.32
N SER A 19 0.43 -13.12 -4.17
CA SER A 19 0.71 -14.48 -3.70
C SER A 19 2.18 -14.68 -3.34
N HIS A 20 3.07 -13.90 -3.95
CA HIS A 20 4.52 -13.94 -3.71
C HIS A 20 5.06 -12.52 -3.67
N GLN A 21 5.99 -12.27 -2.75
CA GLN A 21 6.87 -11.09 -2.84
C GLN A 21 7.86 -11.30 -3.99
N ILE A 22 8.23 -10.22 -4.68
CA ILE A 22 9.10 -10.28 -5.85
C ILE A 22 10.41 -11.01 -5.53
N LEU A 23 11.07 -10.67 -4.41
CA LEU A 23 12.33 -11.29 -4.00
C LEU A 23 12.23 -12.81 -3.82
N ASN A 24 11.04 -13.30 -3.46
CA ASN A 24 10.81 -14.72 -3.17
C ASN A 24 10.29 -15.50 -4.39
N ALA A 25 10.04 -14.84 -5.53
CA ALA A 25 9.54 -15.50 -6.74
C ALA A 25 10.69 -16.14 -7.53
N THR A 26 11.38 -17.09 -6.91
CA THR A 26 12.56 -17.76 -7.49
C THR A 26 12.49 -19.28 -7.30
N PRO A 27 13.25 -20.06 -8.08
CA PRO A 27 13.31 -21.52 -7.93
C PRO A 27 13.79 -21.97 -6.56
N ALA A 28 14.64 -21.19 -5.91
CA ALA A 28 15.13 -21.46 -4.56
C ALA A 28 14.00 -21.46 -3.50
N HIS A 29 12.91 -20.76 -3.78
CA HIS A 29 11.70 -20.73 -2.94
C HIS A 29 10.60 -21.66 -3.46
N GLY A 30 10.95 -22.60 -4.34
CA GLY A 30 10.05 -23.66 -4.82
C GLY A 30 9.17 -23.26 -6.02
N LEU A 31 9.41 -22.10 -6.63
CA LEU A 31 8.68 -21.69 -7.83
C LEU A 31 9.26 -22.34 -9.09
N GLY A 32 8.47 -23.14 -9.79
CA GLY A 32 8.90 -23.92 -10.96
C GLY A 32 8.43 -23.36 -12.30
N ASP A 33 8.75 -24.09 -13.38
CA ASP A 33 8.24 -23.82 -14.72
C ASP A 33 6.71 -24.04 -14.81
N GLY A 34 5.99 -23.08 -15.37
CA GLY A 34 4.54 -23.17 -15.60
C GLY A 34 3.66 -22.77 -14.41
N ASP A 35 4.25 -22.51 -13.24
CA ASP A 35 3.53 -22.06 -12.05
C ASP A 35 2.88 -20.69 -12.25
N GLN A 36 1.82 -20.44 -11.49
CA GLN A 36 1.09 -19.17 -11.51
C GLN A 36 1.38 -18.38 -10.25
N VAL A 37 1.81 -17.14 -10.44
CA VAL A 37 2.10 -16.19 -9.36
C VAL A 37 1.30 -14.92 -9.57
N VAL A 38 1.03 -14.23 -8.47
CA VAL A 38 0.36 -12.93 -8.47
C VAL A 38 1.30 -11.96 -7.79
N PHE A 39 1.71 -10.94 -8.54
CA PHE A 39 2.51 -9.83 -8.05
C PHE A 39 1.61 -8.61 -7.87
N ALA A 40 1.86 -7.81 -6.84
CA ALA A 40 1.21 -6.53 -6.65
C ALA A 40 2.29 -5.47 -6.40
N GLY A 41 2.24 -4.36 -7.14
CA GLY A 41 3.29 -3.35 -7.08
C GLY A 41 3.03 -2.13 -7.96
N LEU A 42 4.02 -1.26 -8.04
CA LEU A 42 4.05 -0.07 -8.87
C LEU A 42 4.70 -0.38 -10.22
N ILE A 43 4.08 0.03 -11.33
CA ILE A 43 4.75 0.01 -12.62
C ILE A 43 5.75 1.17 -12.68
N THR A 44 7.03 0.85 -12.75
CA THR A 44 8.11 1.87 -12.84
C THR A 44 8.63 2.07 -14.25
N ARG A 45 8.31 1.15 -15.17
CA ARG A 45 8.71 1.24 -16.58
C ARG A 45 7.81 0.43 -17.49
N VAL A 46 7.50 0.97 -18.67
CA VAL A 46 6.76 0.25 -19.73
C VAL A 46 7.52 0.34 -21.06
N ASP A 47 8.09 -0.77 -21.52
CA ASP A 47 8.78 -0.85 -22.80
C ASP A 47 7.90 -1.56 -23.84
N ARG A 48 7.36 -0.80 -24.80
CA ARG A 48 6.49 -1.28 -25.87
C ARG A 48 7.28 -1.60 -27.13
N ARG A 49 7.11 -2.81 -27.67
CA ARG A 49 7.90 -3.33 -28.79
C ARG A 49 7.03 -4.08 -29.80
N ILE A 50 7.59 -4.29 -30.99
CA ILE A 50 7.02 -5.15 -32.04
C ILE A 50 7.91 -6.38 -32.19
N ALA A 51 7.32 -7.57 -32.03
CA ALA A 51 8.03 -8.82 -32.24
C ALA A 51 8.34 -9.04 -33.73
N ARG A 52 9.28 -9.93 -34.03
CA ARG A 52 9.60 -10.30 -35.43
C ARG A 52 8.40 -10.86 -36.20
N SER A 53 7.42 -11.41 -35.49
CA SER A 53 6.15 -11.89 -36.06
C SER A 53 5.18 -10.75 -36.42
N GLY A 54 5.50 -9.50 -36.10
CA GLY A 54 4.64 -8.32 -36.30
C GLY A 54 3.70 -8.01 -35.14
N ASN A 55 3.59 -8.90 -34.15
CA ASN A 55 2.71 -8.68 -32.99
C ASN A 55 3.33 -7.69 -32.02
N ALA A 56 2.51 -6.75 -31.52
CA ALA A 56 2.92 -5.86 -30.45
C ALA A 56 2.99 -6.60 -29.11
N TYR A 57 3.91 -6.17 -28.26
CA TYR A 57 4.08 -6.66 -26.90
C TYR A 57 4.67 -5.57 -26.01
N ALA A 58 4.61 -5.76 -24.70
CA ALA A 58 5.31 -4.89 -23.76
C ALA A 58 6.08 -5.69 -22.70
N ILE A 59 7.17 -5.11 -22.22
CA ILE A 59 7.88 -5.55 -21.03
C ILE A 59 7.64 -4.48 -19.96
N VAL A 60 7.09 -4.89 -18.84
CA VAL A 60 6.75 -4.02 -17.72
C VAL A 60 7.71 -4.32 -16.58
N VAL A 61 8.27 -3.27 -15.97
CA VAL A 61 8.98 -3.41 -14.69
C VAL A 61 7.99 -3.07 -13.60
N LEU A 62 7.77 -4.04 -12.72
CA LEU A 62 6.92 -3.91 -11.54
C LEU A 62 7.80 -3.91 -10.30
N GLU A 63 7.58 -2.98 -9.40
CA GLU A 63 8.32 -2.81 -8.14
C GLU A 63 7.41 -3.02 -6.94
N ASP A 64 7.88 -3.78 -5.95
CA ASP A 64 7.29 -3.89 -4.61
C ASP A 64 8.32 -3.48 -3.54
N MET A 65 7.96 -3.61 -2.26
CA MET A 65 8.86 -3.24 -1.15
C MET A 65 10.12 -4.12 -1.01
N THR A 66 10.22 -5.20 -1.80
CA THR A 66 11.31 -6.19 -1.74
C THR A 66 12.21 -6.18 -2.96
N GLY A 67 11.74 -5.67 -4.10
CA GLY A 67 12.52 -5.55 -5.32
C GLY A 67 11.68 -5.28 -6.56
N GLU A 68 12.30 -5.48 -7.72
CA GLU A 68 11.66 -5.28 -9.03
C GLU A 68 11.65 -6.58 -9.86
N VAL A 69 10.65 -6.72 -10.73
CA VAL A 69 10.52 -7.86 -11.65
C VAL A 69 10.08 -7.40 -13.03
N GLU A 70 10.66 -8.00 -14.07
CA GLU A 70 10.21 -7.83 -15.44
C GLU A 70 9.12 -8.84 -15.81
N ILE A 71 7.99 -8.34 -16.30
CA ILE A 71 6.85 -9.15 -16.73
C ILE A 71 6.50 -8.81 -18.18
N SER A 72 6.46 -9.83 -19.03
CA SER A 72 6.13 -9.65 -20.45
C SER A 72 4.63 -9.83 -20.72
N PHE A 73 4.04 -8.87 -21.41
CA PHE A 73 2.67 -8.90 -21.92
C PHE A 73 2.73 -9.22 -23.42
N PHE A 74 2.33 -10.42 -23.82
CA PHE A 74 2.40 -10.87 -25.21
C PHE A 74 1.03 -10.82 -25.91
N ALA A 75 1.03 -10.41 -27.18
CA ALA A 75 -0.07 -10.52 -28.13
C ALA A 75 -1.42 -10.16 -27.48
N LYS A 76 -2.33 -11.14 -27.33
CA LYS A 76 -3.68 -10.94 -26.78
C LYS A 76 -3.67 -10.28 -25.39
N THR A 77 -2.73 -10.63 -24.51
CA THR A 77 -2.64 -10.02 -23.18
C THR A 77 -2.25 -8.55 -23.30
N TYR A 78 -1.32 -8.22 -24.20
CA TYR A 78 -0.97 -6.83 -24.47
C TYR A 78 -2.16 -6.07 -25.06
N ASP A 79 -2.80 -6.59 -26.11
CA ASP A 79 -3.95 -5.93 -26.75
C ASP A 79 -5.10 -5.65 -25.78
N THR A 80 -5.29 -6.54 -24.80
CA THR A 80 -6.34 -6.41 -23.77
C THR A 80 -6.02 -5.30 -22.76
N PHE A 81 -4.77 -5.21 -22.29
CA PHE A 81 -4.39 -4.35 -21.16
C PHE A 81 -3.50 -3.16 -21.55
N ALA A 82 -3.22 -2.93 -22.83
CA ALA A 82 -2.25 -1.93 -23.30
C ALA A 82 -2.49 -0.52 -22.77
N ARG A 83 -3.76 -0.17 -22.51
CA ARG A 83 -4.18 1.14 -21.96
C ARG A 83 -3.86 1.28 -20.48
N ASP A 84 -3.87 0.17 -19.74
CA ASP A 84 -3.63 0.14 -18.29
C ASP A 84 -2.13 0.06 -17.97
N LEU A 85 -1.28 -0.28 -18.96
CA LEU A 85 0.18 -0.28 -18.84
C LEU A 85 0.73 1.15 -18.84
N THR A 86 0.66 1.81 -17.70
CA THR A 86 1.16 3.17 -17.48
C THR A 86 2.15 3.18 -16.33
N GLU A 87 3.21 4.00 -16.46
CA GLU A 87 4.12 4.26 -15.35
C GLU A 87 3.35 4.93 -14.20
N ASP A 88 3.81 4.69 -12.97
CA ASP A 88 3.19 5.11 -11.72
C ASP A 88 1.83 4.45 -11.40
N ALA A 89 1.37 3.48 -12.19
CA ALA A 89 0.17 2.72 -11.88
C ALA A 89 0.44 1.62 -10.85
N VAL A 90 -0.38 1.59 -9.80
CA VAL A 90 -0.41 0.46 -8.85
C VAL A 90 -1.33 -0.62 -9.39
N VAL A 91 -0.80 -1.83 -9.58
CA VAL A 91 -1.50 -2.94 -10.23
C VAL A 91 -1.22 -4.27 -9.55
N THR A 92 -2.12 -5.22 -9.78
CA THR A 92 -1.94 -6.63 -9.48
C THR A 92 -1.84 -7.40 -10.81
N ILE A 93 -0.75 -8.12 -11.02
CA ILE A 93 -0.48 -8.88 -12.25
C ILE A 93 -0.38 -10.35 -11.91
N LYS A 94 -1.28 -11.15 -12.50
CA LYS A 94 -1.16 -12.59 -12.49
C LYS A 94 -0.26 -13.01 -13.65
N ALA A 95 0.81 -13.73 -13.35
CA ALA A 95 1.80 -14.17 -14.32
C ALA A 95 2.04 -15.68 -14.24
N ARG A 96 2.48 -16.24 -15.36
CA ARG A 96 3.02 -17.59 -15.43
C ARG A 96 4.54 -17.53 -15.45
N SER A 97 5.19 -18.27 -14.56
CA SER A 97 6.64 -18.47 -14.57
C SER A 97 7.05 -19.38 -15.72
N ARG A 98 8.23 -19.14 -16.25
CA ARG A 98 8.90 -20.01 -17.20
C ARG A 98 10.38 -20.07 -16.90
N GLU A 99 10.96 -21.25 -16.97
CA GLU A 99 12.39 -21.41 -16.74
C GLU A 99 13.21 -20.81 -17.89
N ARG A 100 14.28 -20.11 -17.54
CA ARG A 100 15.31 -19.64 -18.47
C ARG A 100 16.46 -20.64 -18.49
N GLY A 101 17.20 -20.67 -19.60
CA GLY A 101 18.34 -21.57 -19.77
C GLY A 101 19.52 -21.34 -18.80
N ASP A 102 19.50 -20.24 -18.04
CA ASP A 102 20.46 -19.90 -16.99
C ASP A 102 19.99 -20.30 -15.57
N GLY A 103 18.85 -20.98 -15.45
CA GLY A 103 18.26 -21.39 -14.17
C GLY A 103 17.44 -20.29 -13.48
N GLY A 104 17.27 -19.12 -14.11
CA GLY A 104 16.36 -18.09 -13.66
C GLY A 104 14.91 -18.32 -14.10
N LEU A 105 13.99 -17.46 -13.64
CA LEU A 105 12.60 -17.44 -14.13
C LEU A 105 12.34 -16.19 -14.97
N GLN A 106 11.46 -16.35 -15.94
CA GLN A 106 10.82 -15.25 -16.66
C GLN A 106 9.31 -15.30 -16.42
N PHE A 107 8.66 -14.14 -16.42
CA PHE A 107 7.24 -14.04 -16.15
C PHE A 107 6.48 -13.54 -17.36
N SER A 108 5.40 -14.25 -17.72
CA SER A 108 4.47 -13.86 -18.77
C SER A 108 3.12 -13.51 -18.16
N ALA A 109 2.65 -12.28 -18.38
CA ALA A 109 1.38 -11.83 -17.86
C ALA A 109 0.21 -12.64 -18.45
N MET A 110 -0.72 -13.00 -17.57
CA MET A 110 -1.98 -13.65 -17.91
C MET A 110 -3.16 -12.70 -17.71
N GLU A 111 -3.10 -11.89 -16.65
CA GLU A 111 -4.17 -10.99 -16.24
C GLU A 111 -3.58 -9.79 -15.52
N LEU A 112 -4.20 -8.62 -15.70
CA LEU A 112 -3.91 -7.41 -14.94
C LEU A 112 -5.21 -6.91 -14.30
N ARG A 113 -5.10 -6.50 -13.04
CA ARG A 113 -6.17 -5.84 -12.30
C ARG A 113 -5.62 -4.58 -11.65
N ILE A 114 -6.41 -3.52 -11.66
CA ILE A 114 -6.15 -2.35 -10.83
C ILE A 114 -6.78 -2.67 -9.48
N PRO A 115 -5.99 -2.88 -8.39
CA PRO A 115 -6.55 -3.07 -7.08
C PRO A 115 -7.40 -1.85 -6.74
N ASN A 116 -8.46 -2.05 -5.97
CA ASN A 116 -9.29 -0.94 -5.54
C ASN A 116 -8.54 -0.18 -4.44
N VAL A 117 -7.56 0.65 -4.83
CA VAL A 117 -6.69 1.43 -3.95
C VAL A 117 -7.44 2.67 -3.44
N THR A 118 -8.70 2.50 -3.00
CA THR A 118 -9.24 3.37 -1.96
C THR A 118 -8.49 3.01 -0.69
N VAL A 119 -7.35 3.67 -0.48
CA VAL A 119 -6.50 3.56 0.71
C VAL A 119 -7.32 3.97 1.92
N VAL A 120 -8.04 3.01 2.51
CA VAL A 120 -8.48 3.19 3.88
C VAL A 120 -7.37 2.58 4.72
N ASP A 121 -6.36 3.39 5.00
CA ASP A 121 -5.43 3.13 6.09
C ASP A 121 -6.24 3.06 7.40
N ASN A 122 -6.78 1.86 7.66
CA ASN A 122 -7.62 1.55 8.82
C ASN A 122 -6.80 1.42 10.10
N ALA A 123 -5.48 1.62 10.07
CA ALA A 123 -4.70 1.64 11.29
C ALA A 123 -5.27 2.72 12.23
N PRO A 124 -5.52 2.42 13.51
CA PRO A 124 -6.14 3.39 14.40
C PRO A 124 -5.31 4.67 14.52
N VAL A 125 -5.98 5.82 14.55
CA VAL A 125 -5.32 7.10 14.86
C VAL A 125 -5.01 7.12 16.35
N ALA A 126 -3.73 7.12 16.72
CA ALA A 126 -3.28 7.19 18.11
C ALA A 126 -3.01 8.64 18.52
N ILE A 127 -3.76 9.11 19.51
CA ILE A 127 -3.64 10.45 20.09
C ILE A 127 -2.98 10.33 21.46
N ASN A 128 -1.75 10.80 21.56
CA ASN A 128 -0.94 10.82 22.78
C ASN A 128 -1.21 12.10 23.57
N VAL A 129 -1.61 11.96 24.84
CA VAL A 129 -1.83 13.09 25.74
C VAL A 129 -1.24 12.75 27.11
N PRO A 130 -0.41 13.62 27.72
CA PRO A 130 -0.01 13.44 29.11
C PRO A 130 -1.23 13.46 30.03
N ALA A 131 -1.36 12.47 30.91
CA ALA A 131 -2.51 12.31 31.80
C ALA A 131 -2.78 13.58 32.63
N GLY A 132 -1.74 14.28 33.06
CA GLY A 132 -1.84 15.55 33.79
C GLY A 132 -2.38 16.73 32.97
N ARG A 133 -2.48 16.63 31.64
CA ARG A 133 -3.07 17.66 30.76
C ARG A 133 -4.53 17.40 30.40
N VAL A 134 -5.08 16.23 30.77
CA VAL A 134 -6.46 15.89 30.45
C VAL A 134 -7.41 16.71 31.33
N THR A 135 -8.09 17.67 30.71
CA THR A 135 -9.08 18.53 31.38
C THR A 135 -10.42 18.44 30.64
N PRO A 136 -11.57 18.68 31.30
CA PRO A 136 -12.88 18.64 30.64
C PRO A 136 -12.97 19.53 29.39
N PRO A 137 -12.46 20.79 29.37
CA PRO A 137 -12.48 21.62 28.16
C PRO A 137 -11.70 21.01 27.00
N LEU A 138 -10.51 20.46 27.27
CA LEU A 138 -9.69 19.81 26.25
C LEU A 138 -10.37 18.57 25.66
N VAL A 139 -11.05 17.80 26.51
CA VAL A 139 -11.81 16.62 26.06
C VAL A 139 -12.94 17.03 25.12
N GLU A 140 -13.69 18.08 25.44
CA GLU A 140 -14.76 18.56 24.55
C GLU A 140 -14.23 19.14 23.24
N GLU A 141 -13.09 19.83 23.28
CA GLU A 141 -12.40 20.33 22.07
C GLU A 141 -11.97 19.18 21.15
N VAL A 142 -11.30 18.15 21.69
CA VAL A 142 -10.90 16.97 20.91
C VAL A 142 -12.12 16.25 20.34
N LYS A 143 -13.18 16.05 21.13
CA LYS A 143 -14.43 15.46 20.62
C LYS A 143 -15.02 16.27 19.46
N GLY A 144 -14.98 17.60 19.55
CA GLY A 144 -15.42 18.51 18.49
C GLY A 144 -14.64 18.29 17.20
N ILE A 145 -13.31 18.24 17.29
CA ILE A 145 -12.41 17.97 16.15
C ILE A 145 -12.71 16.59 15.55
N LEU A 146 -12.82 15.53 16.35
CA LEU A 146 -13.09 14.20 15.82
C LEU A 146 -14.45 14.15 15.08
N ARG A 147 -15.47 14.82 15.61
CA ARG A 147 -16.79 14.90 14.98
C ARG A 147 -16.83 15.73 13.68
N SER A 148 -15.93 16.70 13.52
CA SER A 148 -15.84 17.48 12.28
C SER A 148 -15.15 16.75 11.14
N HIS A 149 -14.51 15.60 11.42
CA HIS A 149 -13.76 14.81 10.45
C HIS A 149 -14.24 13.34 10.41
N PRO A 150 -15.53 13.07 10.17
CA PRO A 150 -16.08 11.72 10.26
C PRO A 150 -15.48 10.76 9.22
N GLY A 151 -15.28 9.50 9.61
CA GLY A 151 -14.82 8.46 8.70
C GLY A 151 -14.89 7.06 9.31
N THR A 152 -14.12 6.13 8.75
CA THR A 152 -14.20 4.70 9.11
C THR A 152 -13.12 4.26 10.10
N VAL A 153 -12.10 5.09 10.34
CA VAL A 153 -10.90 4.70 11.09
C VAL A 153 -11.10 4.89 12.59
N GLU A 154 -10.73 3.89 13.38
CA GLU A 154 -10.81 3.93 14.84
C GLU A 154 -9.82 4.94 15.44
N VAL A 155 -10.21 5.58 16.55
CA VAL A 155 -9.34 6.48 17.31
C VAL A 155 -8.99 5.83 18.65
N ARG A 156 -7.71 5.89 19.01
CA ARG A 156 -7.19 5.45 20.31
C ARG A 156 -6.55 6.63 21.03
N MET A 157 -6.88 6.82 22.30
CA MET A 157 -6.21 7.80 23.15
C MET A 157 -5.20 7.09 24.04
N VAL A 158 -3.96 7.57 24.02
CA VAL A 158 -2.84 7.04 24.78
C VAL A 158 -2.48 8.06 25.85
N LEU A 159 -2.81 7.75 27.09
CA LEU A 159 -2.50 8.57 28.26
C LEU A 159 -1.09 8.24 28.75
N THR A 160 -0.21 9.24 28.74
CA THR A 160 1.21 9.11 29.11
C THR A 160 1.50 9.78 30.47
N GLY A 161 2.62 9.47 31.12
CA GLY A 161 3.03 10.12 32.37
C GLY A 161 2.77 9.34 33.66
N GLY A 162 2.30 8.10 33.59
CA GLY A 162 2.36 7.12 34.68
C GLY A 162 3.50 6.09 34.46
N GLU A 163 3.64 5.09 35.34
CA GLU A 163 4.62 3.99 35.17
C GLU A 163 4.42 3.21 33.86
N LYS A 164 3.18 3.13 33.37
CA LYS A 164 2.82 2.52 32.08
C LYS A 164 1.82 3.41 31.33
N PRO A 165 1.93 3.55 29.99
CA PRO A 165 0.94 4.26 29.20
C PRO A 165 -0.39 3.49 29.18
N LEU A 166 -1.49 4.21 29.38
CA LEU A 166 -2.85 3.65 29.31
C LEU A 166 -3.44 3.95 27.92
N THR A 167 -3.78 2.91 27.16
CA THR A 167 -4.40 3.06 25.84
C THR A 167 -5.90 2.76 25.92
N MET A 168 -6.73 3.69 25.45
CA MET A 168 -8.19 3.60 25.45
C MET A 168 -8.73 3.69 24.03
N ARG A 169 -9.65 2.79 23.65
CA ARG A 169 -10.41 2.91 22.40
C ARG A 169 -11.55 3.89 22.61
N LEU A 170 -11.73 4.83 21.69
CA LEU A 170 -12.88 5.72 21.70
C LEU A 170 -14.12 5.02 21.12
N GLY A 171 -15.30 5.56 21.42
CA GLY A 171 -16.56 5.08 20.87
C GLY A 171 -16.60 5.21 19.34
N ASP A 172 -17.44 4.39 18.69
CA ASP A 172 -17.53 4.36 17.22
C ASP A 172 -18.04 5.68 16.63
N GLU A 173 -18.72 6.51 17.41
CA GLU A 173 -19.14 7.86 17.03
C GLU A 173 -17.98 8.85 16.84
N PHE A 174 -16.76 8.47 17.23
CA PHE A 174 -15.53 9.26 17.06
C PHE A 174 -14.59 8.69 16.00
N ARG A 175 -15.07 7.79 15.13
CA ARG A 175 -14.29 7.34 13.98
C ARG A 175 -14.07 8.49 12.99
N VAL A 176 -12.88 8.53 12.40
CA VAL A 176 -12.43 9.65 11.59
C VAL A 176 -11.92 9.23 10.22
N ALA A 177 -11.90 10.18 9.28
CA ALA A 177 -11.15 10.07 8.04
C ALA A 177 -9.75 10.65 8.24
N LYS A 178 -8.70 9.87 7.94
CA LYS A 178 -7.33 10.37 8.00
C LYS A 178 -7.14 11.45 6.93
N SER A 179 -6.85 12.68 7.37
CA SER A 179 -6.63 13.82 6.49
C SER A 179 -5.60 14.79 7.09
N SER A 180 -4.95 15.58 6.24
CA SER A 180 -4.06 16.65 6.69
C SER A 180 -4.79 17.69 7.55
N ALA A 181 -6.07 17.94 7.27
CA ALA A 181 -6.91 18.84 8.05
C ALA A 181 -7.13 18.32 9.49
N LEU A 182 -7.54 17.05 9.65
CA LEU A 182 -7.68 16.41 10.96
C LEU A 182 -6.37 16.50 11.77
N TYR A 183 -5.24 16.15 11.14
CA TYR A 183 -3.95 16.19 11.81
C TYR A 183 -3.50 17.61 12.17
N GLY A 184 -3.85 18.61 11.35
CA GLY A 184 -3.62 20.02 11.65
C GLY A 184 -4.38 20.46 12.91
N ASP A 185 -5.68 20.16 12.96
CA ASP A 185 -6.55 20.53 14.08
C ASP A 185 -6.12 19.86 15.39
N LEU A 186 -5.79 18.55 15.35
CA LEU A 186 -5.29 17.82 16.52
C LEU A 186 -3.96 18.38 17.05
N LYS A 187 -3.05 18.78 16.15
CA LYS A 187 -1.77 19.41 16.54
C LYS A 187 -1.98 20.80 17.12
N ALA A 188 -2.95 21.57 16.64
CA ALA A 188 -3.29 22.87 17.19
C ALA A 188 -3.80 22.76 18.63
N ALA A 189 -4.67 21.77 18.91
CA ALA A 189 -5.25 21.57 20.23
C ALA A 189 -4.26 20.92 21.24
N LEU A 190 -3.51 19.90 20.81
CA LEU A 190 -2.71 19.05 21.72
C LEU A 190 -1.21 19.28 21.63
N GLY A 191 -0.74 20.02 20.63
CA GLY A 191 0.66 20.23 20.30
C GLY A 191 1.21 19.22 19.29
N PRO A 192 2.41 19.47 18.74
CA PRO A 192 2.95 18.72 17.60
C PRO A 192 3.26 17.24 17.88
N ASN A 193 3.46 16.87 19.15
CA ASN A 193 3.83 15.51 19.57
C ASN A 193 2.62 14.62 19.90
N CYS A 194 1.39 15.08 19.64
CA CYS A 194 0.19 14.33 19.98
C CYS A 194 -0.07 13.13 19.05
N LEU A 195 0.50 13.13 17.84
CA LEU A 195 0.33 12.05 16.86
C LEU A 195 1.63 11.26 16.78
N ALA A 196 1.55 9.93 16.89
CA ALA A 196 2.65 9.05 16.51
C ALA A 196 2.72 9.01 14.98
N GLY A 197 3.93 9.14 14.42
CA GLY A 197 4.18 9.02 12.98
C GLY A 197 3.93 7.61 12.47
#